data_AF-A0A821N2D8-F1
#
_entry.id   AF-A0A821N2D8-F1
#
_cell.length_a   1.000
_cell.length_b   1.000
_cell.length_c   1.000
_cell.angle_alpha   90.00
_cell.angle_beta   90.00
_cell.angle_gamma   90.00
#
_symmetry.space_group_name_H-M   'P 1'
#
loop_
_entity.id
_entity.type
_entity.pdbx_description
1 polymer ?
#
loop_
_entity_poly.entity_id
_entity_poly.type
_entity_poly.pdbx_seq_one_letter_code
_entity_poly.pdbx_strand_id
1 'polypeptide(L)' 'MNANKGKPLLVADEYTFKLNKATTTTKYWICTINVCAAKVHTDLTNLLMKTAGNHSHLPEKEKIE' A
#
# COMPACT_ATOMS: atom_id res chain seq x y z
N MET A 1 -2.98 -16.23 -23.62
CA MET A 1 -2.70 -16.31 -22.17
C MET A 1 -2.70 -14.90 -21.60
N ASN A 2 -3.89 -14.37 -21.28
CA ASN A 2 -4.04 -13.02 -20.75
C ASN A 2 -3.78 -13.12 -19.25
N ALA A 3 -2.53 -12.90 -18.85
CA ALA A 3 -2.21 -12.81 -17.43
C ALA A 3 -2.84 -11.52 -16.89
N ASN A 4 -4.06 -11.63 -16.35
CA ASN A 4 -4.68 -10.61 -15.52
C ASN A 4 -3.87 -10.53 -14.22
N LYS A 5 -2.63 -10.02 -14.29
CA LYS A 5 -1.77 -9.84 -13.14
C LYS A 5 -2.41 -8.75 -12.29
N GLY A 6 -3.19 -9.18 -11.31
CA GLY A 6 -3.76 -8.31 -10.28
C GLY A 6 -2.68 -7.35 -9.81
N LYS A 7 -3.04 -6.08 -9.68
CA LYS A 7 -2.08 -5.06 -9.25
C LYS A 7 -1.56 -5.45 -7.86
N PRO A 8 -0.24 -5.36 -7.61
CA PRO A 8 0.31 -5.71 -6.31
C PRO A 8 -0.29 -4.80 -5.24
N LEU A 9 -0.71 -5.41 -4.13
CA LEU A 9 -1.18 -4.75 -2.92
C LEU A 9 -0.22 -5.06 -1.78
N LEU A 10 0.04 -4.07 -0.94
CA LEU A 10 0.82 -4.18 0.27
C LEU A 10 -0.13 -4.06 1.47
N VAL A 11 -0.04 -4.99 2.42
CA VAL A 11 -0.71 -4.88 3.72
C VAL A 11 0.32 -4.45 4.74
N ALA A 12 0.08 -3.31 5.38
CA ALA A 12 0.94 -2.77 6.43
C ALA A 12 0.08 -2.10 7.49
N ASP A 13 0.36 -2.38 8.76
CA ASP A 13 -0.39 -1.80 9.88
C ASP A 13 -1.91 -1.98 9.73
N GLU A 14 -2.32 -3.12 9.20
CA GLU A 14 -3.75 -3.47 9.01
C GLU A 14 -4.49 -2.64 7.96
N TYR A 15 -3.77 -1.83 7.19
CA TYR A 15 -4.27 -1.10 6.02
C TYR A 15 -3.70 -1.67 4.73
N THR A 16 -4.48 -1.51 3.66
CA THR A 16 -4.12 -1.92 2.30
C THR A 16 -3.58 -0.73 1.50
N PHE A 17 -2.48 -0.95 0.79
CA PHE A 17 -1.82 0.05 -0.05
C PHE A 17 -1.65 -0.49 -1.47
N LYS A 18 -1.87 0.38 -2.45
CA LYS A 18 -1.63 0.11 -3.86
C LYS A 18 -0.30 0.73 -4.30
N LEU A 19 0.42 0.05 -5.18
CA LEU A 19 1.66 0.58 -5.73
C LEU A 19 1.36 1.83 -6.56
N ASN A 20 1.92 2.96 -6.15
CA ASN A 20 1.81 4.24 -6.85
C ASN A 20 2.97 4.45 -7.82
N LYS A 21 4.20 4.18 -7.35
CA LYS A 21 5.42 4.35 -8.14
C LYS A 21 6.49 3.38 -7.66
N ALA A 22 7.30 2.85 -8.56
CA ALA A 22 8.53 2.16 -8.21
C ALA A 22 9.72 2.90 -8.80
N THR A 23 10.79 3.05 -8.02
CA THR A 23 12.11 3.52 -8.47
C THR A 23 13.08 2.34 -8.47
N THR A 24 14.32 2.60 -8.85
CA THR A 24 15.42 1.62 -8.83
C THR A 24 15.84 1.18 -7.43
N THR A 25 15.33 1.83 -6.38
CA THR A 25 15.68 1.53 -4.98
C THR A 25 14.48 1.41 -4.06
N THR A 26 13.34 2.02 -4.41
CA THR A 26 12.20 2.18 -3.49
C THR A 26 10.87 2.05 -4.21
N LYS A 27 9.93 1.34 -3.60
CA LYS A 27 8.53 1.31 -4.03
C LYS A 27 7.72 2.22 -3.12
N TYR A 28 6.93 3.07 -3.76
CA TYR A 28 6.03 4.04 -3.15
C TYR A 28 4.61 3.50 -3.25
N TRP A 29 4.00 3.30 -2.10
CA TRP A 29 2.67 2.77 -1.93
C TRP A 29 1.79 3.85 -1.31
N ILE A 30 0.55 3.93 -1.77
CA ILE A 30 -0.47 4.84 -1.25
C ILE A 30 -1.66 4.02 -0.79
N CYS A 31 -2.39 4.51 0.21
CA CYS A 31 -3.58 3.82 0.66
C CYS A 31 -4.56 3.58 -0.50
N THR A 32 -5.28 2.46 -0.46
CA THR A 32 -6.32 2.15 -1.47
C THR A 32 -7.42 3.22 -1.47
N ILE A 33 -7.71 3.81 -0.30
CA ILE A 33 -8.69 4.87 -0.11
C ILE A 33 -8.15 6.22 -0.59
N ASN A 34 -8.81 6.83 -1.59
CA ASN A 34 -8.35 8.06 -2.24
C ASN A 34 -8.27 9.30 -1.30
N VAL A 35 -9.12 9.38 -0.28
CA VAL A 35 -9.11 10.49 0.69
C VAL A 35 -8.04 10.33 1.77
N CYS A 36 -7.36 9.19 1.80
CA CYS A 36 -6.36 8.88 2.80
C CYS A 36 -4.99 9.40 2.37
N ALA A 37 -4.36 10.19 3.25
CA ALA A 37 -3.02 10.74 3.01
C ALA A 37 -1.89 9.77 3.37
N ALA A 38 -2.22 8.57 3.88
CA ALA A 38 -1.24 7.57 4.29
C ALA A 38 -0.49 6.96 3.11
N LYS A 39 0.83 6.84 3.29
CA LYS A 39 1.82 6.40 2.32
C LYS A 39 2.80 5.48 2.99
N VAL A 40 3.26 4.50 2.24
CA VAL A 40 4.26 3.52 2.68
C VAL A 40 5.36 3.43 1.64
N HIS A 41 6.60 3.42 2.08
CA HIS A 41 7.75 3.18 1.24
C HIS A 41 8.36 1.85 1.64
N THR A 42 8.58 0.98 0.66
CA THR A 42 9.34 -0.26 0.84
C THR A 42 10.55 -0.25 -0.06
N ASP A 43 11.54 -1.08 0.25
CA ASP A 43 12.63 -1.32 -0.70
C ASP A 43 12.16 -2.28 -1.81
N LEU A 44 13.09 -2.70 -2.67
CA LEU A 44 12.80 -3.62 -3.78
C LEU A 44 12.41 -5.02 -3.29
N THR A 45 12.89 -5.46 -2.12
CA THR A 45 12.56 -6.72 -1.45
C THR A 45 11.22 -6.68 -0.70
N ASN A 46 10.52 -5.54 -0.74
CA ASN A 46 9.25 -5.28 -0.05
C ASN A 46 9.36 -5.19 1.48
N LEU A 47 10.56 -4.94 2.01
CA LEU A 47 10.73 -4.60 3.41
C LEU A 47 10.26 -3.17 3.65
N LEU A 48 9.51 -2.98 4.74
CA LEU A 48 9.04 -1.67 5.14
C LEU A 48 10.21 -0.76 5.48
N MET A 49 10.36 0.35 4.74
CA MET A 49 11.38 1.36 5.01
C MET A 49 10.82 2.52 5.81
N LYS A 50 9.64 3.02 5.42
CA LYS A 50 9.05 4.22 6.01
C LYS A 50 7.54 4.24 5.84
N THR A 51 6.84 4.71 6.86
CA THR A 51 5.43 5.09 6.79
C THR A 51 5.30 6.61 6.93
N ALA A 52 4.33 7.21 6.26
CA ALA A 52 4.08 8.65 6.31
C ALA A 52 2.59 8.94 6.15
N GLY A 53 2.10 9.97 6.85
CA GLY A 53 0.69 10.35 6.83
C GLY A 53 -0.15 9.51 7.79
N ASN A 54 -1.29 10.06 8.20
CA ASN A 54 -2.23 9.42 9.11
C ASN A 54 -3.42 8.84 8.33
N HIS A 55 -3.94 7.72 8.80
CA HIS A 55 -5.19 7.17 8.31
C HIS A 55 -6.37 7.95 8.89
N SER A 56 -7.18 8.54 8.01
CA SER A 56 -8.43 9.24 8.39
C SER A 56 -9.65 8.34 8.29
N HIS A 57 -9.46 7.02 8.27
CA HIS A 57 -10.50 6.01 8.11
C HIS A 57 -10.14 4.74 8.88
N LEU A 58 -11.13 3.89 9.12
CA LEU A 58 -10.94 2.59 9.76
C LEU A 58 -10.23 1.59 8.83
N PRO A 59 -9.47 0.63 9.40
CA PRO A 59 -8.79 -0.41 8.64
C PRO A 59 -9.79 -1.32 7.91
N GLU A 60 -9.43 -1.73 6.70
CA GLU A 60 -10.35 -2.46 5.79
C GLU A 60 -10.58 -3.91 6.26
N LYS A 61 -9.65 -4.47 7.03
CA LYS A 61 -9.77 -5.79 7.69
C LYS A 61 -10.95 -5.91 8.66
N GLU A 62 -11.48 -4.79 9.16
CA GLU A 62 -12.63 -4.78 10.08
C GLU A 62 -13.98 -4.87 9.35
N LYS A 63 -13.98 -4.84 8.01
CA LYS A 63 -15.20 -5.08 7.20
C LYS A 63 -15.51 -6.55 6.95
N ILE A 64 -14.85 -7.45 7.66
CA ILE A 64 -15.03 -8.91 7.54
C ILE A 64 -15.59 -9.42 8.87
N GLU A 65 -16.81 -8.99 9.22
CA GLU A 65 -17.68 -9.65 10.22
C GLU A 65 -19.14 -9.57 9.76
#